data_AF-A0A2D4HK68-F1
#
_entry.id   AF-A0A2D4HK68-F1
#
_cell.length_a   1.000
_cell.length_b   1.000
_cell.length_c   1.000
_cell.angle_alpha   90.00
_cell.angle_beta   90.00
_cell.angle_gamma   90.00
#
_symmetry.space_group_name_H-M   'P 1'
#
loop_
_entity.id
_entity.type
_entity.pdbx_description
1 polymer ?
#
loop_
_entity_poly.entity_id
_entity_poly.type
_entity_poly.pdbx_seq_one_letter_code
_entity_poly.pdbx_strand_id
1 'polypeptide(L)'
;YYENECVSQPCKNGGTCLDLKGNFDCKCPSPFVGKTCQMRCKDELGMQTRAIADTQLTASSVYYGFLGVQRWGPELARLHNRGVVNAWTASSYDKNPWIQVNLLKTMFLSGIVTQGAGRGGFSEYVQTYKVSYSLDGQVFTFYKDGNQNEEKIFSGNQDKHTPATNMFNSPIIAHYFRIHPGKCYRGCTMRFELIGCEMNGCSDPLGMKSRLISDRQ
;
A
#
# COMPACT_ATOMS: atom_id res chain seq x y z
N TYR A 1 -12.45 -42.04 -5.33
CA TYR A 1 -11.64 -41.84 -4.12
C TYR A 1 -11.40 -40.35 -3.95
N TYR A 2 -11.65 -39.83 -2.74
CA TYR A 2 -11.34 -38.46 -2.36
C TYR A 2 -10.00 -38.52 -1.63
N GLU A 3 -8.96 -37.99 -2.25
CA GLU A 3 -7.65 -37.82 -1.63
C GLU A 3 -7.64 -36.46 -0.93
N ASN A 4 -6.99 -36.35 0.23
CA ASN A 4 -6.83 -35.08 0.92
C ASN A 4 -5.44 -34.54 0.62
N GLU A 5 -5.36 -33.54 -0.25
CA GLU A 5 -4.11 -32.96 -0.74
C GLU A 5 -3.34 -32.21 0.38
N CYS A 6 -4.01 -31.84 1.47
CA CYS A 6 -3.40 -31.17 2.63
C CYS A 6 -2.56 -32.10 3.53
N VAL A 7 -2.66 -33.43 3.38
CA VAL A 7 -1.85 -34.40 4.16
C VAL A 7 -0.35 -34.18 3.92
N SER A 8 0.04 -33.76 2.71
CA SER A 8 1.43 -33.46 2.35
C SER A 8 1.99 -32.19 3.00
N GLN A 9 1.16 -31.43 3.74
CA GLN A 9 1.48 -30.13 4.33
C GLN A 9 2.12 -29.16 3.31
N PRO A 10 1.41 -28.86 2.21
CA PRO A 10 1.98 -28.08 1.12
C PRO A 10 2.21 -26.60 1.50
N CYS A 11 1.36 -26.02 2.36
CA CYS A 11 1.46 -24.62 2.75
C CYS A 11 2.65 -24.35 3.69
N LYS A 12 3.47 -23.37 3.34
CA LYS A 12 4.66 -22.92 4.10
C LYS A 12 4.34 -21.69 4.93
N ASN A 13 5.30 -21.28 5.76
CA ASN A 13 5.28 -20.00 6.51
C ASN A 13 4.00 -19.76 7.35
N GLY A 14 3.43 -20.83 7.93
CA GLY A 14 2.21 -20.74 8.74
C GLY A 14 0.91 -20.63 7.93
N GLY A 15 0.95 -20.91 6.62
CA GLY A 15 -0.24 -21.01 5.78
C GLY A 15 -1.19 -22.11 6.24
N THR A 16 -2.50 -21.83 6.20
CA THR A 16 -3.54 -22.82 6.49
C THR A 16 -3.97 -23.51 5.21
N CYS A 17 -3.85 -24.84 5.16
CA CYS A 17 -4.26 -25.63 4.00
C CYS A 17 -5.76 -25.89 4.01
N LEU A 18 -6.40 -25.67 2.86
CA LEU A 18 -7.77 -26.02 2.58
C LEU A 18 -7.80 -27.10 1.50
N ASP A 19 -8.43 -28.19 1.85
CA ASP A 19 -8.57 -29.37 1.01
C ASP A 19 -9.67 -29.12 -0.04
N LEU A 20 -9.37 -29.36 -1.32
CA LEU A 20 -10.30 -29.18 -2.43
C LEU A 20 -10.28 -30.44 -3.29
N LYS A 21 -11.36 -30.74 -4.01
CA LYS A 21 -11.41 -31.96 -4.82
C LYS A 21 -10.34 -31.94 -5.93
N GLY A 22 -9.25 -32.69 -5.77
CA GLY A 22 -8.16 -32.77 -6.75
C GLY A 22 -7.13 -31.64 -6.67
N ASN A 23 -7.19 -30.79 -5.63
CA ASN A 23 -6.27 -29.66 -5.46
C ASN A 23 -6.25 -29.20 -3.99
N PHE A 24 -5.39 -28.23 -3.66
CA PHE A 24 -5.41 -27.55 -2.37
C PHE A 24 -5.40 -26.03 -2.57
N ASP A 25 -5.87 -25.30 -1.57
CA ASP A 25 -5.70 -23.86 -1.47
C ASP A 25 -5.00 -23.50 -0.16
N CYS A 26 -4.07 -22.55 -0.21
CA CYS A 26 -3.35 -22.11 0.97
C CYS A 26 -3.79 -20.71 1.36
N LYS A 27 -4.42 -20.59 2.53
CA LYS A 27 -4.66 -19.29 3.17
C LYS A 27 -3.36 -18.79 3.78
N CYS A 28 -2.68 -17.89 3.07
CA CYS A 28 -1.40 -17.35 3.49
C CYS A 28 -1.55 -16.22 4.52
N PRO A 29 -0.85 -16.30 5.66
CA PRO A 29 -0.76 -15.16 6.56
C PRO A 29 0.06 -14.05 5.90
N SER A 30 -0.36 -12.80 6.08
CA SER A 30 0.42 -11.64 5.65
C SER A 30 1.82 -11.64 6.30
N PRO A 31 2.91 -11.34 5.57
CA PRO A 31 2.98 -10.88 4.18
C PRO A 31 3.31 -11.99 3.17
N PHE A 32 2.93 -13.24 3.42
CA PHE A 32 3.26 -14.35 2.53
C PHE A 32 2.24 -14.51 1.40
N VAL A 33 2.72 -14.86 0.21
CA VAL A 33 1.92 -15.05 -1.01
C VAL A 33 2.42 -16.26 -1.81
N GLY A 34 1.69 -16.62 -2.86
CA GLY A 34 1.99 -17.76 -3.73
C GLY A 34 1.18 -19.01 -3.38
N LYS A 35 1.17 -20.01 -4.29
CA LYS A 35 0.35 -21.23 -4.16
C LYS A 35 0.58 -21.96 -2.83
N THR A 36 1.80 -21.93 -2.30
CA THR A 36 2.17 -22.58 -1.04
C THR A 36 2.63 -21.58 0.01
N CYS A 37 2.31 -20.29 -0.11
CA CYS A 37 2.78 -19.23 0.79
C CYS A 37 4.31 -19.15 0.91
N GLN A 38 5.03 -19.57 -0.13
CA GLN A 38 6.47 -19.68 -0.13
C GLN A 38 7.18 -18.34 -0.34
N MET A 39 6.50 -17.36 -0.92
CA MET A 39 7.07 -16.04 -1.25
C MET A 39 6.72 -15.03 -0.16
N ARG A 40 7.69 -14.21 0.25
CA ARG A 40 7.48 -13.13 1.20
C ARG A 40 7.34 -11.80 0.46
N CYS A 41 6.16 -11.20 0.52
CA CYS A 41 5.78 -10.01 -0.23
C CYS A 41 5.84 -8.76 0.66
N LYS A 42 7.05 -8.26 0.97
CA LYS A 42 7.21 -7.15 1.92
C LYS A 42 8.15 -6.05 1.42
N ASP A 43 8.28 -5.93 0.11
CA ASP A 43 9.20 -4.96 -0.49
C ASP A 43 8.52 -3.60 -0.67
N GLU A 44 9.31 -2.53 -0.56
CA GLU A 44 8.86 -1.17 -0.83
C GLU A 44 8.74 -0.99 -2.35
N LEU A 45 7.55 -0.61 -2.83
CA LEU A 45 7.29 -0.49 -4.27
C LEU A 45 7.89 0.77 -4.89
N GLY A 46 8.33 1.71 -4.06
CA GLY A 46 9.21 2.79 -4.45
C GLY A 46 8.53 4.14 -4.62
N MET A 47 7.57 4.45 -3.76
CA MET A 47 7.12 5.82 -3.55
C MET A 47 8.28 6.69 -3.03
N GLN A 48 9.07 6.20 -2.08
CA GLN A 48 10.21 6.92 -1.53
C GLN A 48 11.38 6.96 -2.52
N THR A 49 11.70 5.81 -3.13
CA THR A 49 12.86 5.67 -4.03
C THR A 49 12.63 6.24 -5.42
N ARG A 50 11.40 6.69 -5.72
CA ARG A 50 10.95 7.17 -7.04
C ARG A 50 10.94 6.10 -8.14
N ALA A 51 10.95 4.82 -7.78
CA ALA A 51 10.68 3.75 -8.74
C ALA A 51 9.23 3.85 -9.28
N ILE A 52 8.29 4.32 -8.45
CA ILE A 52 6.99 4.82 -8.90
C ILE A 52 7.18 6.28 -9.34
N ALA A 53 7.02 6.55 -10.63
CA ALA A 53 7.19 7.87 -11.24
C ALA A 53 6.06 8.83 -10.87
N ASP A 54 6.30 10.14 -10.99
CA ASP A 54 5.30 11.17 -10.68
C ASP A 54 4.05 11.05 -11.58
N THR A 55 4.23 10.61 -12.82
CA THR A 55 3.15 10.38 -13.81
C THR A 55 2.21 9.24 -13.43
N GLN A 56 2.63 8.35 -12.51
CA GLN A 56 1.81 7.24 -12.02
C GLN A 56 0.88 7.67 -10.88
N LEU A 57 0.98 8.91 -10.41
CA LEU A 57 0.26 9.41 -9.25
C LEU A 57 -0.83 10.41 -9.67
N THR A 58 -2.05 10.17 -9.22
CA THR A 58 -3.18 11.08 -9.45
C THR A 58 -3.97 11.26 -8.15
N ALA A 59 -4.75 12.34 -8.05
CA ALA A 59 -5.60 12.60 -6.89
C ALA A 59 -6.92 13.24 -7.32
N SER A 60 -7.94 13.12 -6.49
CA SER A 60 -9.25 13.76 -6.69
C SER A 60 -9.15 15.29 -6.66
N SER A 61 -8.32 15.80 -5.75
CA SER A 61 -8.15 17.21 -5.52
C SER A 61 -6.80 17.50 -4.88
N VAL A 62 -6.41 18.78 -4.95
CA VAL A 62 -5.13 19.27 -4.45
C VAL A 62 -5.38 20.59 -3.73
N TYR A 63 -4.72 20.77 -2.59
CA TYR A 63 -4.70 22.03 -1.87
C TYR A 63 -3.65 23.00 -2.45
N TYR A 64 -4.05 24.26 -2.54
CA TYR A 64 -3.18 25.37 -2.93
C TYR A 64 -3.04 26.34 -1.75
N GLY A 65 -1.80 26.57 -1.31
CA GLY A 65 -1.45 27.54 -0.26
C GLY A 65 -0.80 28.79 -0.83
N PHE A 66 -0.69 29.82 0.01
CA PHE A 66 0.00 31.11 -0.25
C PHE A 66 -0.23 31.66 -1.66
N LEU A 67 -1.40 32.28 -1.90
CA LEU A 67 -1.77 32.89 -3.18
C LEU A 67 -1.66 31.94 -4.40
N GLY A 68 -1.73 30.63 -4.18
CA GLY A 68 -1.63 29.61 -5.23
C GLY A 68 -0.21 29.11 -5.52
N VAL A 69 0.82 29.67 -4.86
CA VAL A 69 2.23 29.32 -5.11
C VAL A 69 2.61 27.96 -4.50
N GLN A 70 1.94 27.54 -3.41
CA GLN A 70 2.21 26.26 -2.75
C GLN A 70 1.22 25.19 -3.18
N ARG A 71 1.54 24.43 -4.22
CA ARG A 71 0.71 23.29 -4.68
C ARG A 71 1.09 21.99 -3.96
N TRP A 72 0.16 21.41 -3.21
CA TRP A 72 0.36 20.16 -2.44
C TRP A 72 -0.08 18.93 -3.23
N GLY A 73 0.57 18.69 -4.38
CA GLY A 73 0.17 17.68 -5.36
C GLY A 73 0.48 16.22 -4.96
N PRO A 74 -0.10 15.24 -5.68
CA PRO A 74 0.11 13.81 -5.42
C PRO A 74 1.57 13.37 -5.57
N GLU A 75 2.35 14.03 -6.42
CA GLU A 75 3.77 13.74 -6.64
C GLU A 75 4.65 13.93 -5.38
N LEU A 76 4.16 14.70 -4.42
CA LEU A 76 4.84 14.98 -3.16
C LEU A 76 4.51 13.95 -2.06
N ALA A 77 3.55 13.05 -2.27
CA ALA A 77 3.07 12.07 -1.30
C ALA A 77 4.07 10.94 -0.99
N ARG A 78 5.37 11.19 -1.14
CA ARG A 78 6.45 10.23 -0.98
C ARG A 78 6.91 10.17 0.47
N LEU A 79 7.10 8.97 1.02
CA LEU A 79 7.55 8.77 2.39
C LEU A 79 8.90 9.50 2.64
N HIS A 80 9.06 10.08 3.82
CA HIS A 80 10.25 10.84 4.23
C HIS A 80 10.62 12.05 3.36
N ASN A 81 9.75 12.48 2.44
CA ASN A 81 9.99 13.66 1.63
C ASN A 81 10.18 14.92 2.50
N ARG A 82 11.16 15.76 2.17
CA ARG A 82 11.57 16.94 2.94
C ARG A 82 11.35 18.21 2.12
N GLY A 83 11.07 19.31 2.80
CA GLY A 83 10.82 20.60 2.17
C GLY A 83 9.70 21.37 2.87
N VAL A 84 9.46 22.60 2.40
CA VAL A 84 8.34 23.44 2.90
C VAL A 84 6.99 22.90 2.43
N VAL A 85 6.95 22.36 1.21
CA VAL A 85 5.83 21.63 0.63
C VAL A 85 6.34 20.24 0.29
N ASN A 86 5.89 19.23 1.03
CA ASN A 86 6.53 17.91 1.01
C ASN A 86 5.55 16.75 1.13
N ALA A 87 4.26 16.98 0.95
CA ALA A 87 3.22 15.95 1.01
C ALA A 87 2.09 16.28 0.04
N TRP A 88 1.21 15.31 -0.19
CA TRP A 88 -0.08 15.59 -0.79
C TRP A 88 -1.05 16.07 0.27
N THR A 89 -1.83 17.09 -0.05
CA THR A 89 -2.96 17.53 0.76
C THR A 89 -4.18 17.67 -0.13
N ALA A 90 -5.28 17.06 0.27
CA ALA A 90 -6.56 17.23 -0.42
C ALA A 90 -7.12 18.64 -0.26
N SER A 91 -7.94 19.08 -1.23
CA SER A 91 -8.65 20.35 -1.13
C SER A 91 -9.61 20.35 0.06
N SER A 92 -9.74 21.48 0.76
CA SER A 92 -10.69 21.63 1.86
C SER A 92 -12.16 21.55 1.43
N TYR A 93 -12.44 21.67 0.12
CA TYR A 93 -13.78 21.58 -0.46
C TYR A 93 -14.16 20.15 -0.88
N ASP A 94 -13.17 19.26 -0.97
CA ASP A 94 -13.40 17.87 -1.38
C ASP A 94 -13.82 17.03 -0.17
N LYS A 95 -15.07 16.57 -0.17
CA LYS A 95 -15.64 15.76 0.91
C LYS A 95 -15.21 14.29 0.85
N ASN A 96 -14.80 13.81 -0.32
CA ASN A 96 -14.44 12.40 -0.54
C ASN A 96 -13.10 12.31 -1.28
N PRO A 97 -12.01 12.80 -0.65
CA PRO A 97 -10.74 12.87 -1.32
C PRO A 97 -10.16 11.46 -1.54
N TRP A 98 -9.41 11.32 -2.63
CA TRP A 98 -8.62 10.12 -2.87
C TRP A 98 -7.29 10.46 -3.54
N ILE A 99 -6.29 9.64 -3.26
CA ILE A 99 -5.01 9.60 -4.00
C ILE A 99 -4.84 8.20 -4.59
N GLN A 100 -4.40 8.13 -5.84
CA GLN A 100 -4.29 6.92 -6.62
C GLN A 100 -2.84 6.71 -7.09
N VAL A 101 -2.44 5.45 -7.07
CA VAL A 101 -1.22 4.95 -7.70
C VAL A 101 -1.60 4.01 -8.84
N ASN A 102 -1.04 4.25 -10.02
CA ASN A 102 -1.04 3.30 -11.13
C ASN A 102 0.27 2.49 -11.11
N LEU A 103 0.18 1.19 -10.84
CA LEU A 103 1.35 0.32 -10.70
C LEU A 103 1.91 -0.17 -12.04
N LEU A 104 1.24 0.10 -13.16
CA LEU A 104 1.58 -0.31 -14.54
C LEU A 104 1.62 -1.84 -14.80
N LYS A 105 1.72 -2.65 -13.74
CA LYS A 105 1.72 -4.11 -13.75
C LYS A 105 0.86 -4.67 -12.63
N THR A 106 0.48 -5.94 -12.74
CA THR A 106 -0.23 -6.66 -11.67
C THR A 106 0.71 -6.91 -10.50
N MET A 107 0.40 -6.28 -9.37
CA MET A 107 1.18 -6.41 -8.14
C MET A 107 0.34 -7.06 -7.05
N PHE A 108 1.02 -7.78 -6.17
CA PHE A 108 0.52 -8.08 -4.84
C PHE A 108 0.84 -6.90 -3.93
N LEU A 109 -0.17 -6.40 -3.22
CA LEU A 109 -0.02 -5.40 -2.18
C LEU A 109 -0.28 -6.08 -0.84
N SER A 110 0.68 -5.96 0.07
CA SER A 110 0.65 -6.58 1.40
C SER A 110 0.55 -5.54 2.51
N GLY A 111 0.76 -4.26 2.22
CA GLY A 111 0.55 -3.21 3.19
C GLY A 111 0.81 -1.82 2.66
N ILE A 112 0.67 -0.86 3.56
CA ILE A 112 0.92 0.55 3.31
C ILE A 112 1.59 1.15 4.55
N VAL A 113 2.56 2.04 4.32
CA VAL A 113 3.13 2.90 5.33
C VAL A 113 2.62 4.31 5.08
N THR A 114 2.09 5.00 6.09
CA THR A 114 1.63 6.38 5.99
C THR A 114 2.39 7.30 6.93
N GLN A 115 2.53 8.56 6.58
CA GLN A 115 3.18 9.59 7.38
C GLN A 115 2.43 10.91 7.17
N GLY A 116 2.29 11.71 8.23
CA GLY A 116 1.72 13.07 8.13
C GLY A 116 2.70 14.07 7.51
N ALA A 117 2.40 15.36 7.60
CA ALA A 117 3.34 16.44 7.29
C ALA A 117 3.06 17.67 8.16
N GLY A 118 3.78 18.76 7.92
CA GLY A 118 3.53 20.01 8.63
C GLY A 118 3.53 21.20 7.72
N ARG A 119 2.67 22.17 8.04
CA ARG A 119 2.53 23.43 7.30
C ARG A 119 2.63 24.60 8.28
N GLY A 120 3.58 25.51 8.05
CA GLY A 120 3.77 26.68 8.92
C GLY A 120 3.99 26.31 10.39
N GLY A 121 4.65 25.17 10.67
CA GLY A 121 4.89 24.65 12.02
C GLY A 121 3.78 23.75 12.58
N PHE A 122 2.57 23.82 12.03
CA PHE A 122 1.42 23.00 12.45
C PHE A 122 1.50 21.58 11.90
N SER A 123 1.16 20.59 12.72
CA SER A 123 1.01 19.19 12.29
C SER A 123 -0.30 18.98 11.53
N GLU A 124 -0.23 18.30 10.39
CA GLU A 124 -1.38 17.87 9.59
C GLU A 124 -1.19 16.41 9.20
N TYR A 125 -2.22 15.59 9.38
CA TYR A 125 -2.13 14.16 9.11
C TYR A 125 -3.50 13.50 8.98
N VAL A 126 -3.54 12.37 8.28
CA VAL A 126 -4.73 11.52 8.17
C VAL A 126 -4.79 10.58 9.38
N GLN A 127 -5.88 10.62 10.14
CA GLN A 127 -6.10 9.79 11.33
C GLN A 127 -6.73 8.44 10.99
N THR A 128 -7.63 8.40 10.01
CA THR A 128 -8.24 7.16 9.52
C THR A 128 -8.39 7.22 8.02
N TYR A 129 -8.30 6.06 7.36
CA TYR A 129 -8.46 5.97 5.92
C TYR A 129 -9.05 4.61 5.52
N LYS A 130 -9.59 4.57 4.31
CA LYS A 130 -10.00 3.34 3.62
C LYS A 130 -9.16 3.17 2.37
N VAL A 131 -9.08 1.95 1.85
CA VAL A 131 -8.38 1.68 0.59
C VAL A 131 -9.29 0.97 -0.38
N SER A 132 -9.17 1.31 -1.66
CA SER A 132 -9.83 0.59 -2.74
C SER A 132 -8.83 0.25 -3.83
N TYR A 133 -9.12 -0.77 -4.61
CA TYR A 133 -8.23 -1.26 -5.64
C TYR A 133 -9.02 -1.67 -6.88
N SER A 134 -8.33 -1.73 -8.01
CA SER A 134 -8.90 -2.06 -9.30
C SER A 134 -7.86 -2.70 -10.22
N LEU A 135 -8.32 -3.57 -11.11
CA LEU A 135 -7.51 -4.16 -12.19
C LEU A 135 -7.68 -3.40 -13.51
N ASP A 136 -8.79 -2.69 -13.72
CA ASP A 136 -9.13 -2.02 -14.97
C ASP A 136 -9.06 -0.49 -14.89
N GLY A 137 -9.00 0.07 -13.67
CA GLY A 137 -9.02 1.51 -13.41
C GLY A 137 -10.41 2.15 -13.54
N GLN A 138 -11.46 1.35 -13.77
CA GLN A 138 -12.84 1.80 -13.89
C GLN A 138 -13.66 1.38 -12.65
N VAL A 139 -13.64 0.10 -12.32
CA VAL A 139 -14.38 -0.45 -11.18
C VAL A 139 -13.43 -0.60 -10.00
N PHE A 140 -13.70 0.15 -8.93
CA PHE A 140 -12.93 0.08 -7.69
C PHE A 140 -13.70 -0.69 -6.62
N THR A 141 -13.02 -1.64 -5.99
CA THR A 141 -13.54 -2.40 -4.86
C THR A 141 -12.85 -1.96 -3.59
N PHE A 142 -13.62 -1.65 -2.55
CA PHE A 142 -13.06 -1.34 -1.23
C PHE A 142 -12.55 -2.61 -0.55
N TYR A 143 -11.38 -2.50 0.08
CA TYR A 143 -10.81 -3.61 0.83
C TYR A 143 -11.66 -3.95 2.07
N LYS A 144 -11.84 -5.24 2.29
CA LYS A 144 -12.57 -5.81 3.44
C LYS A 144 -11.68 -6.83 4.12
N ASP A 145 -11.71 -6.85 5.45
CA ASP A 145 -10.98 -7.83 6.24
C ASP A 145 -11.79 -9.14 6.29
N GLY A 146 -11.11 -10.28 6.23
CA GLY A 146 -11.74 -11.59 6.07
C GLY A 146 -12.94 -11.82 7.01
N ASN A 147 -14.08 -12.20 6.42
CA ASN A 147 -15.40 -12.45 7.05
C ASN A 147 -16.25 -11.24 7.46
N GLN A 148 -15.82 -9.99 7.19
CA GLN A 148 -16.68 -8.82 7.43
C GLN A 148 -17.27 -8.30 6.11
N ASN A 149 -18.59 -8.09 6.08
CA ASN A 149 -19.26 -7.43 4.95
C ASN A 149 -18.95 -5.92 4.87
N GLU A 150 -18.30 -5.39 5.91
CA GLU A 150 -17.97 -3.98 6.06
C GLU A 150 -16.60 -3.62 5.49
N GLU A 151 -16.47 -2.38 5.05
CA GLU A 151 -15.23 -1.81 4.54
C GLU A 151 -14.22 -1.64 5.67
N LYS A 152 -12.98 -2.10 5.47
CA LYS A 152 -11.94 -1.97 6.50
C LYS A 152 -11.51 -0.51 6.67
N ILE A 153 -11.67 0.02 7.87
CA ILE A 153 -11.13 1.31 8.28
C ILE A 153 -9.74 1.07 8.90
N PHE A 154 -8.73 1.70 8.32
CA PHE A 154 -7.36 1.67 8.83
C PHE A 154 -7.10 2.85 9.75
N SER A 155 -6.33 2.62 10.81
CA SER A 155 -5.81 3.67 11.67
C SER A 155 -4.56 4.26 11.01
N GLY A 156 -4.60 5.55 10.75
CA GLY A 156 -3.50 6.31 10.15
C GLY A 156 -2.50 6.81 11.18
N ASN A 157 -2.12 8.07 11.05
CA ASN A 157 -1.07 8.68 11.84
C ASN A 157 -1.64 9.38 13.08
N GLN A 158 -0.77 9.53 14.08
CA GLN A 158 -1.05 10.30 15.30
C GLN A 158 -0.26 11.61 15.35
N ASP A 159 0.70 11.77 14.44
CA ASP A 159 1.57 12.94 14.34
C ASP A 159 2.04 13.16 12.87
N LYS A 160 2.91 14.16 12.68
CA LYS A 160 3.45 14.55 11.37
C LYS A 160 4.71 13.80 10.91
N HIS A 161 5.35 13.00 11.77
CA HIS A 161 6.70 12.47 11.55
C HIS A 161 6.79 10.95 11.62
N THR A 162 6.07 10.30 12.53
CA THR A 162 6.16 8.87 12.79
C THR A 162 5.43 8.11 11.68
N PRO A 163 6.12 7.25 10.92
CA PRO A 163 5.47 6.37 9.94
C PRO A 163 4.57 5.35 10.65
N ALA A 164 3.32 5.23 10.21
CA ALA A 164 2.38 4.21 10.67
C ALA A 164 2.32 3.11 9.60
N THR A 165 2.55 1.86 9.98
CA THR A 165 2.50 0.72 9.05
C THR A 165 1.23 -0.07 9.27
N ASN A 166 0.49 -0.31 8.20
CA ASN A 166 -0.69 -1.18 8.20
C ASN A 166 -0.50 -2.28 7.16
N MET A 167 -0.45 -3.53 7.62
CA MET A 167 -0.41 -4.70 6.75
C MET A 167 -1.84 -5.18 6.44
N PHE A 168 -2.06 -5.65 5.22
CA PHE A 168 -3.30 -6.27 4.82
C PHE A 168 -3.26 -7.74 5.21
N ASN A 169 -4.27 -8.22 5.93
CA ASN A 169 -4.40 -9.62 6.31
C ASN A 169 -4.53 -10.52 5.08
N SER A 170 -5.30 -10.06 4.09
CA SER A 170 -5.41 -10.69 2.77
C SER A 170 -4.64 -9.84 1.75
N PRO A 171 -3.72 -10.41 0.97
CA PRO A 171 -3.00 -9.66 -0.05
C PRO A 171 -3.96 -9.17 -1.13
N ILE A 172 -3.79 -7.92 -1.57
CA ILE A 172 -4.59 -7.31 -2.62
C ILE A 172 -3.88 -7.51 -3.97
N ILE A 173 -4.63 -7.88 -5.00
CA ILE A 173 -4.13 -7.99 -6.38
C ILE A 173 -4.69 -6.80 -7.16
N ALA A 174 -3.82 -5.93 -7.67
CA ALA A 174 -4.26 -4.67 -8.30
C ALA A 174 -3.29 -4.13 -9.35
N HIS A 175 -3.85 -3.36 -10.30
CA HIS A 175 -3.12 -2.41 -11.16
C HIS A 175 -3.21 -1.00 -10.62
N TYR A 176 -4.37 -0.65 -10.06
CA TYR A 176 -4.66 0.66 -9.50
C TYR A 176 -4.98 0.52 -8.02
N PHE A 177 -4.36 1.36 -7.22
CA PHE A 177 -4.58 1.41 -5.78
C PHE A 177 -4.97 2.82 -5.36
N ARG A 178 -6.07 2.97 -4.62
CA ARG A 178 -6.57 4.24 -4.11
C ARG A 178 -6.61 4.24 -2.59
N ILE A 179 -6.17 5.34 -2.01
CA ILE A 179 -6.30 5.63 -0.60
C ILE A 179 -7.33 6.75 -0.44
N HIS A 180 -8.27 6.55 0.46
CA HIS A 180 -9.38 7.45 0.75
C HIS A 180 -9.24 7.95 2.19
N PRO A 181 -8.69 9.15 2.41
CA PRO A 181 -8.66 9.77 3.73
C PRO A 181 -10.08 9.90 4.29
N GLY A 182 -10.26 9.47 5.53
CA GLY A 182 -11.50 9.62 6.29
C GLY A 182 -11.38 10.79 7.26
N LYS A 183 -11.03 10.49 8.52
CA LYS A 183 -10.83 11.53 9.53
C LYS A 183 -9.42 12.10 9.43
N CYS A 184 -9.30 13.42 9.44
CA CYS A 184 -8.03 14.13 9.32
C CYS A 184 -7.84 15.12 10.47
N TYR A 185 -6.59 15.34 10.87
CA TYR A 185 -6.23 16.36 11.85
C TYR A 185 -5.76 17.61 11.12
N ARG A 186 -6.51 18.72 11.28
CA ARG A 186 -6.37 20.02 10.59
C ARG A 186 -6.54 19.98 9.06
N GLY A 187 -5.85 19.08 8.38
CA GLY A 187 -5.94 18.87 6.94
C GLY A 187 -5.67 17.42 6.57
N CYS A 188 -6.28 16.94 5.49
CA CYS A 188 -6.01 15.61 4.95
C CYS A 188 -4.69 15.62 4.19
N THR A 189 -3.60 15.61 4.95
CA THR A 189 -2.22 15.66 4.46
C THR A 189 -1.55 14.32 4.69
N MET A 190 -0.94 13.74 3.66
CA MET A 190 -0.26 12.45 3.79
C MET A 190 0.91 12.26 2.82
N ARG A 191 1.87 11.48 3.30
CA ARG A 191 2.94 10.81 2.56
C ARG A 191 2.78 9.32 2.77
N PHE A 192 3.14 8.50 1.80
CA PHE A 192 3.01 7.06 1.95
C PHE A 192 4.05 6.28 1.15
N GLU A 193 4.17 5.00 1.49
CA GLU A 193 4.90 3.98 0.75
C GLU A 193 4.00 2.74 0.64
N LEU A 194 4.02 2.09 -0.52
CA LEU A 194 3.29 0.84 -0.72
C LEU A 194 4.23 -0.33 -0.48
N ILE A 195 3.73 -1.33 0.24
CA ILE A 195 4.45 -2.57 0.50
C ILE A 195 3.81 -3.66 -0.36
N GLY A 196 4.61 -4.35 -1.14
CA GLY A 196 4.14 -5.38 -2.04
C GLY A 196 5.25 -6.10 -2.76
N CYS A 197 4.89 -6.79 -3.84
CA CYS A 197 5.79 -7.56 -4.67
C CYS A 197 5.12 -7.84 -6.02
N GLU A 198 5.91 -8.26 -7.01
CA GLU A 198 5.38 -8.62 -8.32
C GLU A 198 4.77 -10.03 -8.31
N MET A 199 3.67 -10.23 -9.04
CA MET A 199 2.97 -11.52 -9.08
C MET A 199 3.83 -12.66 -9.64
N ASN A 200 4.82 -12.35 -10.48
CA ASN A 200 5.73 -13.32 -11.10
C ASN A 200 6.93 -13.70 -10.21
N GLY A 201 6.98 -13.27 -8.94
CA GLY A 201 8.02 -13.65 -8.00
C GLY A 201 9.44 -13.16 -8.32
N CYS A 202 9.57 -12.16 -9.21
CA CYS A 202 10.86 -11.58 -9.58
C CYS A 202 11.30 -10.41 -8.69
N SER A 203 10.65 -10.20 -7.54
CA SER A 203 10.94 -9.09 -6.63
C SER A 203 11.83 -9.47 -5.45
N ASP A 204 12.45 -10.66 -5.45
CA ASP A 204 13.51 -10.95 -4.49
C ASP A 204 14.65 -9.93 -4.68
N PRO A 205 14.99 -9.12 -3.67
CA PRO A 205 16.11 -8.19 -3.79
C PRO A 205 17.39 -9.00 -4.02
N LEU A 206 18.12 -8.68 -5.08
CA LEU A 206 19.40 -9.29 -5.48
C LEU A 206 20.55 -8.99 -4.49
N GLY A 207 20.35 -9.12 -3.18
CA GLY A 207 21.41 -9.16 -2.17
C GLY A 207 22.18 -7.85 -1.91
N MET A 208 21.97 -6.77 -2.67
CA MET A 208 22.74 -5.52 -2.52
C MET A 208 22.55 -4.80 -1.17
N LYS A 209 21.41 -4.98 -0.49
CA LYS A 209 21.19 -4.44 0.87
C LYS A 209 21.60 -5.41 1.98
N SER A 210 21.84 -6.68 1.65
CA SER A 210 22.09 -7.76 2.61
C SER A 210 23.56 -8.17 2.73
N ARG A 211 24.50 -7.51 2.03
CA ARG A 211 25.92 -7.93 1.92
C ARG A 211 26.09 -9.41 1.54
N LEU A 212 25.13 -9.97 0.79
CA LEU A 212 25.16 -11.36 0.35
C LEU A 212 25.87 -11.55 -1.00
N ILE A 213 26.42 -10.47 -1.57
CA ILE A 213 27.30 -10.53 -2.74
C ILE A 213 28.74 -10.32 -2.24
N SER A 214 29.61 -11.30 -2.49
CA SER A 214 31.06 -11.13 -2.36
C SER A 214 31.54 -10.24 -3.50
N ASP A 215 32.36 -9.23 -3.20
CA ASP A 215 32.90 -8.21 -4.14
C ASP A 215 33.88 -8.76 -5.22
N ARG A 216 33.62 -9.95 -5.75
CA ARG A 216 34.46 -10.62 -6.78
C ARG A 216 33.62 -11.28 -7.88
N GLN A 217 32.76 -10.51 -8.53
CA GLN A 217 32.20 -10.87 -9.84
C GLN A 217 32.17 -9.65 -10.75
#